data_AF-A0A106QD41-F1
#
_entry.id   AF-A0A106QD41-F1
#
_cell.length_a   1.000
_cell.length_b   1.000
_cell.length_c   1.000
_cell.angle_alpha   90.00
_cell.angle_beta   90.00
_cell.angle_gamma   90.00
#
_symmetry.space_group_name_H-M   'P 1'
#
loop_
_entity.id
_entity.type
_entity.pdbx_description
1 polymer ?
#
loop_
_entity_poly.entity_id
_entity_poly.type
_entity_poly.pdbx_seq_one_letter_code
_entity_poly.pdbx_strand_id
1 'polypeptide(L)'
;MFSLIIAIVSIALVVALVAATMYYGGDSLTQGRTTADAAAFVSGAQQIAGAQAMHLSLTGVVASTVSGGAVGTDLVLDKYLASAPVVKQDAATGGWVLDTVNRLVTNVAASSAVCTQVNKNAGVAVAKQSSAVAADFASLPYGCVSATNTFQFKY
;
A
#
# COMPACT_ATOMS: atom_id res chain seq x y z
N MET A 1 -3.01 38.64 -43.55
CA MET A 1 -4.04 38.79 -42.50
C MET A 1 -4.63 37.45 -42.05
N PHE A 2 -4.83 36.50 -42.97
CA PHE A 2 -5.39 35.17 -42.65
C PHE A 2 -4.53 34.35 -41.65
N SER A 3 -3.20 34.40 -41.76
CA SER A 3 -2.29 33.65 -40.87
C SER A 3 -2.28 34.14 -39.41
N LEU A 4 -2.59 35.42 -39.16
CA LEU A 4 -2.59 35.98 -37.81
C LEU A 4 -3.80 35.49 -37.01
N ILE A 5 -4.95 35.35 -37.67
CA ILE A 5 -6.18 34.81 -37.05
C ILE A 5 -5.99 33.34 -36.69
N ILE A 6 -5.42 32.53 -37.59
CA ILE A 6 -5.21 31.10 -37.35
C ILE A 6 -4.25 30.88 -36.17
N ALA A 7 -3.19 31.70 -36.07
CA ALA A 7 -2.25 31.62 -34.96
C ALA A 7 -2.93 31.92 -33.61
N ILE A 8 -3.73 32.99 -33.52
CA ILE A 8 -4.45 33.34 -32.28
C ILE A 8 -5.43 32.24 -31.88
N VAL A 9 -6.18 31.69 -32.84
CA VAL A 9 -7.14 30.61 -32.57
C VAL A 9 -6.42 29.33 -32.13
N SER A 10 -5.26 29.01 -32.71
CA SER A 10 -4.46 27.84 -32.28
C SER A 10 -3.94 27.98 -30.85
N ILE A 11 -3.47 29.17 -30.46
CA ILE A 11 -3.00 29.42 -29.09
C ILE A 11 -4.18 29.33 -28.11
N ALA A 12 -5.34 29.90 -28.46
CA ALA A 12 -6.54 29.81 -27.64
C ALA A 12 -7.00 28.35 -27.43
N LEU A 13 -6.97 27.52 -28.47
CA LEU A 13 -7.30 26.09 -28.38
C LEU A 13 -6.32 25.31 -27.50
N VAL A 14 -5.01 25.59 -27.61
CA VAL A 14 -4.00 24.94 -26.75
C VAL A 14 -4.20 25.34 -25.29
N VAL A 15 -4.45 26.63 -25.01
CA VAL A 15 -4.73 27.10 -23.64
C VAL A 15 -5.99 26.44 -23.07
N ALA A 16 -7.05 26.32 -23.87
CA ALA A 16 -8.28 25.63 -23.45
C ALA A 16 -8.04 24.14 -23.14
N LEU A 17 -7.23 23.45 -23.94
CA LEU A 17 -6.87 22.06 -23.70
C LEU A 17 -6.02 21.91 -22.43
N VAL A 18 -5.02 22.77 -22.23
CA VAL A 18 -4.18 22.76 -21.03
C VAL A 18 -5.03 23.02 -19.78
N ALA A 19 -5.94 24.00 -19.82
CA ALA A 19 -6.87 24.28 -18.73
C ALA A 19 -7.76 23.06 -18.42
N ALA A 20 -8.29 22.40 -19.45
CA ALA A 20 -9.08 21.17 -19.27
C ALA A 20 -8.25 20.03 -18.67
N THR A 21 -7.01 19.81 -19.13
CA THR A 21 -6.14 18.76 -18.58
C THR A 21 -5.69 19.05 -17.16
N MET A 22 -5.47 20.30 -16.78
CA MET A 22 -5.14 20.66 -15.39
C MET A 22 -6.34 20.51 -14.46
N TYR A 23 -7.52 20.94 -14.91
CA TYR A 23 -8.74 20.89 -14.09
C TYR A 23 -9.28 19.46 -13.93
N TYR A 24 -9.30 18.66 -14.99
CA TYR A 24 -9.85 17.29 -14.95
C TYR A 24 -8.77 16.19 -14.79
N GLY A 25 -7.52 16.46 -15.13
CA GLY A 25 -6.41 15.50 -14.98
C GLY A 25 -5.86 15.42 -13.56
N GLY A 26 -5.97 16.48 -12.75
CA GLY A 26 -5.41 16.50 -11.40
C GLY A 26 -6.03 15.47 -10.45
N ASP A 27 -7.36 15.32 -10.48
CA ASP A 27 -8.09 14.41 -9.58
C ASP A 27 -7.87 12.94 -9.97
N SER A 28 -7.94 12.65 -11.28
CA SER A 28 -7.66 11.31 -11.81
C SER A 28 -6.21 10.86 -11.55
N LEU A 29 -5.24 11.76 -11.64
CA LEU A 29 -3.84 11.45 -11.32
C LEU A 29 -3.63 11.20 -9.83
N THR A 30 -4.30 11.96 -8.97
CA THR A 30 -4.22 11.82 -7.51
C THR A 30 -4.87 10.53 -7.03
N GLN A 31 -6.04 10.20 -7.57
CA GLN A 31 -6.72 8.93 -7.30
C GLN A 31 -5.93 7.73 -7.85
N GLY A 32 -5.36 7.86 -9.05
CA GLY A 32 -4.49 6.84 -9.65
C GLY A 32 -3.26 6.54 -8.80
N ARG A 33 -2.59 7.58 -8.28
CA ARG A 33 -1.46 7.41 -7.34
C ARG A 33 -1.88 6.73 -6.05
N THR A 34 -3.00 7.14 -5.45
CA THR A 34 -3.51 6.53 -4.21
C THR A 34 -3.84 5.05 -4.39
N THR A 35 -4.38 4.68 -5.56
CA THR A 35 -4.69 3.28 -5.91
C THR A 35 -3.42 2.47 -6.16
N ALA A 36 -2.43 3.04 -6.84
CA ALA A 36 -1.13 2.41 -7.05
C ALA A 36 -0.39 2.18 -5.71
N ASP A 37 -0.40 3.17 -4.83
CA ASP A 37 0.18 3.06 -3.49
C ASP A 37 -0.53 1.94 -2.69
N ALA A 38 -1.86 1.88 -2.71
CA ALA A 38 -2.63 0.82 -2.06
C ALA A 38 -2.29 -0.58 -2.61
N ALA A 39 -2.14 -0.72 -3.93
CA ALA A 39 -1.74 -1.98 -4.56
C ALA A 39 -0.30 -2.37 -4.19
N ALA A 40 0.60 -1.40 -4.06
CA ALA A 40 1.97 -1.63 -3.61
C ALA A 40 2.00 -2.24 -2.20
N PHE A 41 1.18 -1.75 -1.27
CA PHE A 41 1.04 -2.37 0.06
C PHE A 41 0.57 -3.82 0.00
N VAL A 42 -0.48 -4.12 -0.77
CA VAL A 42 -0.99 -5.49 -0.89
C VAL A 42 0.05 -6.43 -1.51
N SER A 43 0.69 -6.01 -2.60
CA SER A 43 1.71 -6.81 -3.29
C SER A 43 2.99 -7.01 -2.45
N GLY A 44 3.41 -6.01 -1.68
CA GLY A 44 4.54 -6.12 -0.75
C GLY A 44 4.22 -7.09 0.39
N ALA A 45 3.02 -7.01 0.94
CA ALA A 45 2.58 -7.91 2.00
C ALA A 45 2.45 -9.36 1.52
N GLN A 46 1.98 -9.59 0.28
CA GLN A 46 1.95 -10.92 -0.33
C GLN A 46 3.35 -11.53 -0.50
N GLN A 47 4.36 -10.73 -0.86
CA GLN A 47 5.75 -11.18 -0.94
C GLN A 47 6.27 -11.62 0.43
N ILE A 48 5.97 -10.83 1.48
CA ILE A 48 6.37 -11.15 2.85
C ILE A 48 5.64 -12.42 3.33
N ALA A 49 4.33 -12.51 3.11
CA ALA A 49 3.54 -13.69 3.47
C ALA A 49 4.05 -14.97 2.79
N GLY A 50 4.38 -14.89 1.49
CA GLY A 50 4.96 -16.01 0.75
C GLY A 50 6.32 -16.45 1.32
N ALA A 51 7.18 -15.50 1.65
CA ALA A 51 8.46 -15.79 2.28
C ALA A 51 8.30 -16.38 3.70
N GLN A 52 7.33 -15.89 4.47
CA GLN A 52 6.99 -16.42 5.80
C GLN A 52 6.53 -17.87 5.70
N ALA A 53 5.67 -18.19 4.74
CA ALA A 53 5.23 -19.56 4.48
C ALA A 53 6.39 -20.48 4.08
N MET A 54 7.34 -20.00 3.26
CA MET A 54 8.54 -20.76 2.91
C MET A 54 9.45 -20.99 4.12
N HIS A 55 9.70 -19.95 4.92
CA HIS A 55 10.50 -20.04 6.15
C HIS A 55 9.89 -21.04 7.12
N LEU A 56 8.57 -20.96 7.35
CA LEU A 56 7.85 -21.90 8.21
C LEU A 56 7.91 -23.33 7.68
N SER A 57 7.78 -23.53 6.36
CA SER A 57 7.82 -24.85 5.75
C SER A 57 9.20 -25.52 5.83
N LEU A 58 10.28 -24.74 5.82
CA LEU A 58 11.66 -25.26 5.78
C LEU A 58 12.31 -25.36 7.16
N THR A 59 12.00 -24.42 8.06
CA THR A 59 12.60 -24.37 9.41
C THR A 59 11.66 -24.90 10.49
N GLY A 60 10.35 -24.99 10.21
CA GLY A 60 9.32 -25.28 11.22
C GLY A 60 9.04 -24.11 12.17
N VAL A 61 9.71 -22.96 12.00
CA VAL A 61 9.62 -21.79 12.87
C VAL A 61 9.11 -20.59 12.08
N VAL A 62 8.27 -19.77 12.71
CA VAL A 62 7.83 -18.49 12.15
C VAL A 62 8.93 -17.44 12.33
N ALA A 63 9.29 -16.74 11.25
CA ALA A 63 10.19 -15.59 11.35
C ALA A 63 9.53 -14.47 12.16
N SER A 64 10.27 -13.86 13.09
CA SER A 64 9.79 -12.76 13.94
C SER A 64 10.05 -11.38 13.35
N THR A 65 10.93 -11.29 12.35
CA THR A 65 11.32 -10.02 11.71
C THR A 65 11.37 -10.15 10.19
N VAL A 66 11.00 -9.08 9.48
CA VAL A 66 11.14 -9.03 8.01
C VAL A 66 12.57 -8.66 7.61
N SER A 67 13.16 -7.68 8.31
CA SER A 67 14.51 -7.20 8.07
C SER A 67 15.06 -6.53 9.33
N GLY A 68 16.34 -6.74 9.63
CA GLY A 68 17.05 -6.13 10.76
C GLY A 68 17.05 -6.95 12.06
N GLY A 69 16.60 -8.20 12.02
CA GLY A 69 16.66 -9.13 13.14
C GLY A 69 17.95 -9.96 13.17
N ALA A 70 17.80 -11.23 13.54
CA ALA A 70 18.90 -12.19 13.63
C ALA A 70 18.70 -13.33 12.63
N VAL A 71 19.80 -14.02 12.30
CA VAL A 71 19.76 -15.22 11.46
C VAL A 71 18.89 -16.30 12.13
N GLY A 72 17.99 -16.92 11.37
CA GLY A 72 16.99 -17.89 11.81
C GLY A 72 15.65 -17.28 12.23
N THR A 73 15.52 -15.96 12.26
CA THR A 73 14.29 -15.24 12.61
C THR A 73 13.97 -14.07 11.68
N ASP A 74 14.74 -13.89 10.61
CA ASP A 74 14.70 -12.73 9.72
C ASP A 74 14.61 -13.15 8.25
N LEU A 75 13.54 -12.74 7.59
CA LEU A 75 13.24 -13.17 6.23
C LEU A 75 14.31 -12.72 5.20
N VAL A 76 14.98 -11.59 5.43
CA VAL A 76 16.01 -11.07 4.50
C VAL A 76 17.36 -11.71 4.77
N LEU A 77 17.78 -11.83 6.03
CA LEU A 77 19.04 -12.47 6.41
C LEU A 77 19.03 -13.96 6.06
N ASP A 78 17.89 -14.64 6.24
CA ASP A 78 17.72 -16.06 5.93
C ASP A 78 17.48 -16.33 4.44
N LYS A 79 17.60 -15.31 3.58
CA LYS A 79 17.51 -15.36 2.11
C LYS A 79 16.15 -15.80 1.56
N TYR A 80 15.08 -15.67 2.35
CA TYR A 80 13.71 -15.85 1.86
C TYR A 80 13.16 -14.60 1.17
N LEU A 81 13.69 -13.41 1.50
CA LEU A 81 13.58 -12.18 0.73
C LEU A 81 14.96 -11.66 0.35
N ALA A 82 15.07 -11.07 -0.84
CA ALA A 82 16.26 -10.31 -1.23
C ALA A 82 16.35 -8.97 -0.49
N SER A 83 15.21 -8.35 -0.18
CA SER A 83 15.09 -7.10 0.56
C SER A 83 13.66 -6.90 1.03
N ALA A 84 13.45 -6.16 2.12
CA ALA A 84 12.10 -5.76 2.53
C ALA A 84 11.43 -4.90 1.42
N PRO A 85 10.16 -5.17 1.03
CA PRO A 85 9.47 -4.40 0.01
C PRO A 85 9.37 -2.93 0.40
N VAL A 86 9.63 -2.03 -0.54
CA VAL A 86 9.54 -0.59 -0.30
C VAL A 86 8.17 -0.09 -0.71
N VAL A 87 7.45 0.49 0.24
CA VAL A 87 6.12 1.08 0.05
C VAL A 87 6.11 2.50 0.61
N LYS A 88 5.17 3.32 0.15
CA LYS A 88 5.00 4.69 0.63
C LYS A 88 4.38 4.70 2.03
N GLN A 89 5.22 4.41 3.01
CA GLN A 89 4.89 4.30 4.43
C GLN A 89 5.19 5.59 5.20
N ASP A 90 4.64 5.69 6.41
CA ASP A 90 5.00 6.74 7.35
C ASP A 90 6.50 6.65 7.69
N ALA A 91 7.24 7.76 7.62
CA ALA A 91 8.69 7.72 7.79
C ALA A 91 9.14 7.53 9.26
N ALA A 92 8.27 7.85 10.23
CA ALA A 92 8.59 7.79 11.66
C ALA A 92 8.24 6.44 12.28
N THR A 93 7.19 5.78 11.78
CA THR A 93 6.57 4.59 12.37
C THR A 93 6.33 3.48 11.34
N GLY A 94 6.54 3.76 10.05
CA GLY A 94 6.32 2.84 8.96
C GLY A 94 7.49 1.88 8.75
N GLY A 95 7.14 0.61 8.68
CA GLY A 95 8.03 -0.50 8.47
C GLY A 95 7.22 -1.78 8.49
N TRP A 96 7.73 -2.82 7.85
CA TRP A 96 7.08 -4.12 7.88
C TRP A 96 7.34 -4.80 9.21
N VAL A 97 6.28 -5.03 9.98
CA VAL A 97 6.33 -5.71 11.27
C VAL A 97 5.52 -6.99 11.19
N LEU A 98 6.10 -8.08 11.67
CA LEU A 98 5.44 -9.38 11.77
C LEU A 98 4.88 -9.56 13.17
N ASP A 99 3.57 -9.78 13.26
CA ASP A 99 2.93 -10.31 14.46
C ASP A 99 2.83 -11.82 14.31
N THR A 100 3.69 -12.55 15.03
CA THR A 100 3.74 -14.01 15.00
C THR A 100 2.61 -14.67 15.79
N VAL A 101 1.92 -13.94 16.69
CA VAL A 101 0.81 -14.45 17.50
C VAL A 101 -0.45 -14.49 16.66
N ASN A 102 -0.74 -13.41 15.95
CA ASN A 102 -1.94 -13.29 15.11
C ASN A 102 -1.69 -13.68 13.65
N ARG A 103 -0.44 -14.00 13.27
CA ARG A 103 0.02 -14.26 11.89
C ARG A 103 -0.33 -13.13 10.92
N LEU A 104 0.09 -11.92 11.29
CA LEU A 104 -0.19 -10.71 10.53
C LEU A 104 1.10 -10.02 10.11
N VAL A 105 1.16 -9.59 8.85
CA VAL A 105 2.12 -8.61 8.36
C VAL A 105 1.47 -7.24 8.51
N THR A 106 2.13 -6.31 9.19
CA THR A 106 1.61 -4.96 9.43
C THR A 106 2.55 -3.88 8.92
N ASN A 107 2.01 -2.76 8.48
CA ASN A 107 2.75 -1.56 8.10
C ASN A 107 1.87 -0.32 8.31
N VAL A 108 2.46 0.87 8.45
CA VAL A 108 1.74 2.14 8.62
C VAL A 108 1.79 2.92 7.31
N ALA A 109 0.63 3.11 6.68
CA ALA A 109 0.50 3.88 5.46
C ALA A 109 0.72 5.38 5.72
N ALA A 110 1.39 6.07 4.79
CA ALA A 110 1.68 7.50 4.91
C ALA A 110 0.43 8.41 4.86
N SER A 111 -0.71 7.90 4.40
CA SER A 111 -1.96 8.66 4.34
C SER A 111 -3.20 7.79 4.55
N SER A 112 -4.23 8.39 5.14
CA SER A 112 -5.54 7.76 5.33
C SER A 112 -6.30 7.50 4.02
N ALA A 113 -5.98 8.23 2.96
CA ALA A 113 -6.53 8.00 1.62
C ALA A 113 -6.11 6.63 1.07
N VAL A 114 -4.84 6.23 1.26
CA VAL A 114 -4.33 4.91 0.88
C VAL A 114 -5.03 3.82 1.69
N CYS A 115 -5.19 4.02 3.01
CA CYS A 115 -5.89 3.08 3.89
C CYS A 115 -7.35 2.88 3.47
N THR A 116 -8.04 3.97 3.14
CA THR A 116 -9.42 3.93 2.62
C THR A 116 -9.50 3.18 1.30
N GLN A 117 -8.52 3.37 0.41
CA GLN A 117 -8.49 2.67 -0.88
C GLN A 117 -8.18 1.18 -0.71
N VAL A 118 -7.29 0.80 0.20
CA VAL A 118 -7.07 -0.61 0.57
C VAL A 118 -8.38 -1.23 1.07
N ASN A 119 -9.08 -0.56 1.99
CA ASN A 119 -10.34 -1.05 2.54
C ASN A 119 -11.43 -1.20 1.47
N LYS A 120 -11.51 -0.26 0.53
CA LYS A 120 -12.39 -0.38 -0.63
C LYS A 120 -12.04 -1.60 -1.48
N ASN A 121 -10.76 -1.82 -1.76
CA ASN A 121 -10.29 -2.95 -2.55
C ASN A 121 -10.50 -4.30 -1.85
N ALA A 122 -10.39 -4.36 -0.52
CA ALA A 122 -10.63 -5.57 0.27
C ALA A 122 -12.12 -5.82 0.56
N GLY A 123 -13.01 -4.86 0.32
CA GLY A 123 -14.42 -4.97 0.67
C GLY A 123 -14.72 -4.82 2.16
N VAL A 124 -13.88 -4.09 2.91
CA VAL A 124 -14.07 -3.88 4.36
C VAL A 124 -15.26 -2.96 4.62
N ALA A 125 -16.27 -3.46 5.32
CA ALA A 125 -17.41 -2.66 5.76
C ALA A 125 -16.97 -1.47 6.62
N VAL A 126 -17.54 -0.29 6.36
CA VAL A 126 -17.15 0.99 7.01
C VAL A 126 -17.17 0.90 8.54
N ALA A 127 -18.13 0.16 9.10
CA ALA A 127 -18.26 -0.06 10.55
C ALA A 127 -17.06 -0.78 11.19
N LYS A 128 -16.28 -1.54 10.42
CA LYS A 128 -15.11 -2.29 10.90
C LYS A 128 -13.78 -1.56 10.69
N GLN A 129 -13.78 -0.42 10.01
CA GLN A 129 -12.56 0.34 9.71
C GLN A 129 -11.95 1.05 10.94
N SER A 130 -12.72 1.16 12.02
CA SER A 130 -12.30 1.76 13.30
C SER A 130 -11.89 0.74 14.36
N SER A 131 -11.94 -0.57 14.06
CA SER A 131 -11.60 -1.61 15.04
C SER A 131 -10.09 -1.64 15.26
N ALA A 132 -9.67 -1.43 16.52
CA ALA A 132 -8.25 -1.36 16.93
C ALA A 132 -7.52 -2.72 16.91
N VAL A 133 -8.23 -3.82 16.65
CA VAL A 133 -7.67 -5.18 16.72
C VAL A 133 -7.56 -5.78 15.33
N ALA A 134 -6.32 -6.10 14.98
CA ALA A 134 -5.81 -6.33 13.64
C ALA A 134 -6.31 -7.59 12.91
N ALA A 135 -7.09 -8.43 13.59
CA ALA A 135 -7.49 -9.76 13.15
C ALA A 135 -8.98 -9.88 12.78
N ASP A 136 -9.78 -8.82 12.96
CA ASP A 136 -11.24 -8.92 13.00
C ASP A 136 -11.98 -8.35 11.78
N PHE A 137 -11.26 -8.14 10.68
CA PHE A 137 -11.84 -7.80 9.38
C PHE A 137 -12.56 -9.01 8.75
N ALA A 138 -13.53 -9.61 9.44
CA ALA A 138 -14.53 -10.52 8.88
C ALA A 138 -14.00 -11.64 7.95
N SER A 139 -12.86 -12.25 8.27
CA SER A 139 -12.21 -13.30 7.45
C SER A 139 -11.59 -12.82 6.13
N LEU A 140 -11.37 -11.52 5.96
CA LEU A 140 -10.67 -10.96 4.80
C LEU A 140 -9.15 -11.19 4.91
N PRO A 141 -8.45 -11.41 3.79
CA PRO A 141 -7.01 -11.66 3.79
C PRO A 141 -6.19 -10.41 4.15
N TYR A 142 -6.75 -9.21 3.97
CA TYR A 142 -6.11 -7.96 4.33
C TYR A 142 -7.12 -6.85 4.63
N GLY A 143 -6.66 -5.82 5.33
CA GLY A 143 -7.44 -4.63 5.67
C GLY A 143 -6.53 -3.52 6.17
N CYS A 144 -7.11 -2.35 6.42
CA CYS A 144 -6.39 -1.23 7.00
C CYS A 144 -7.23 -0.53 8.08
N VAL A 145 -6.62 -0.27 9.24
CA VAL A 145 -7.27 0.43 10.36
C VAL A 145 -7.17 1.94 10.11
N SER A 146 -8.31 2.59 9.87
CA SER A 146 -8.36 4.02 9.48
C SER A 146 -7.97 4.98 10.61
N ALA A 147 -8.03 4.54 11.88
CA ALA A 147 -7.65 5.34 13.04
C ALA A 147 -6.12 5.51 13.19
N THR A 148 -5.35 4.49 12.81
CA THR A 148 -3.89 4.45 12.95
C THR A 148 -3.16 4.34 11.62
N ASN A 149 -3.90 4.33 10.51
CA ASN A 149 -3.41 4.04 9.15
C ASN A 149 -2.61 2.73 9.06
N THR A 150 -2.92 1.75 9.92
CA THR A 150 -2.18 0.50 9.97
C THR A 150 -2.77 -0.48 8.97
N PHE A 151 -2.03 -0.74 7.90
CA PHE A 151 -2.25 -1.82 6.95
C PHE A 151 -1.90 -3.16 7.59
N GLN A 152 -2.71 -4.18 7.33
CA GLN A 152 -2.58 -5.50 7.92
C GLN A 152 -2.94 -6.57 6.88
N PHE A 153 -2.12 -7.61 6.81
CA PHE A 153 -2.29 -8.74 5.90
C PHE A 153 -2.10 -10.04 6.67
N LYS A 154 -3.01 -11.00 6.52
CA LYS A 154 -2.96 -12.28 7.20
C LYS A 154 -2.19 -13.32 6.36
N TYR A 155 -1.26 -14.04 7.00
CA TYR A 155 -0.48 -15.12 6.39
C TYR A 155 -0.65 -16.46 7.11
#